data_AF-A0A2M7P6Z0-F1
#
_entry.id   AF-A0A2M7P6Z0-F1
#
_cell.length_a   1.000
_cell.length_b   1.000
_cell.length_c   1.000
_cell.angle_alpha   90.00
_cell.angle_beta   90.00
_cell.angle_gamma   90.00
#
_symmetry.space_group_name_H-M   'P 1'
#
loop_
_entity.id
_entity.type
_entity.pdbx_description
1 polymer ?
#
loop_
_entity_poly.entity_id
_entity_poly.type
_entity_poly.pdbx_seq_one_letter_code
_entity_poly.pdbx_strand_id
1 'polypeptide(L)'
;MKNAINKAATKNFHVPLPEQFYRRVKETAQRQKKPATKLVKEALEYWLDEHDKLALHEDIARYASATAGTGDDLDETLEAAGLEQLACGEHNR
;
A
#
# COMPACT_ATOMS: atom_id res chain seq x y z
N MET A 1 -10.99 -25.83 29.33
CA MET A 1 -10.13 -24.65 29.17
C MET A 1 -10.78 -23.74 28.12
N LYS A 2 -11.38 -22.62 28.53
CA LYS A 2 -12.12 -21.73 27.63
C LYS A 2 -11.18 -20.60 27.20
N ASN A 3 -10.74 -20.59 25.94
CA ASN A 3 -9.98 -19.49 25.36
C ASN A 3 -10.88 -18.25 25.33
N ALA A 4 -10.70 -17.37 26.31
CA ALA A 4 -11.20 -16.01 26.23
C ALA A 4 -10.38 -15.30 25.15
N ILE A 5 -10.94 -15.21 23.95
CA ILE A 5 -10.45 -14.32 22.90
C ILE A 5 -10.48 -12.92 23.53
N ASN A 6 -9.31 -12.37 23.84
CA ASN A 6 -9.16 -11.03 24.38
C ASN A 6 -9.91 -10.06 23.46
N LYS A 7 -11.09 -9.60 23.91
CA LYS A 7 -11.81 -8.49 23.29
C LYS A 7 -10.88 -7.29 23.37
N ALA A 8 -10.16 -7.01 22.28
CA ALA A 8 -9.18 -5.93 22.22
C ALA A 8 -9.81 -4.65 22.79
N ALA A 9 -9.14 -4.04 23.78
CA ALA A 9 -9.66 -2.86 24.45
C ALA A 9 -9.75 -1.71 23.44
N THR A 10 -10.97 -1.37 23.03
CA THR A 10 -11.25 -0.22 22.16
C THR A 10 -10.86 1.07 22.88
N LYS A 11 -9.94 1.85 22.29
CA LYS A 11 -9.57 3.19 22.76
C LYS A 11 -10.20 4.22 21.82
N ASN A 12 -10.78 5.29 22.39
CA ASN A 12 -11.41 6.35 21.61
C ASN A 12 -10.43 7.52 21.44
N PHE A 13 -10.21 7.94 20.20
CA PHE A 13 -9.52 9.19 19.89
C PHE A 13 -10.53 10.34 19.87
N HIS A 14 -10.27 11.39 20.63
CA HIS A 14 -11.03 12.64 20.55
C HIS A 14 -10.26 13.64 19.70
N VAL A 15 -10.76 13.89 18.49
CA VAL A 15 -10.12 14.80 17.52
C VAL A 15 -11.08 15.96 17.27
N PRO A 16 -10.78 17.19 17.71
CA PRO A 16 -11.59 18.34 17.39
C PRO A 16 -11.49 18.61 15.90
N LEU A 17 -12.65 18.65 15.23
CA LEU A 17 -12.72 18.88 13.79
C LEU A 17 -13.08 20.34 13.52
N PRO A 18 -12.41 21.02 12.57
CA PRO A 18 -12.88 22.31 12.07
C PRO A 18 -14.31 22.19 11.53
N GLU A 19 -15.13 23.22 11.76
CA GLU A 19 -16.55 23.22 11.42
C GLU A 19 -16.82 22.82 9.95
N GLN A 20 -16.01 23.32 9.01
CA GLN A 20 -16.15 22.97 7.59
C GLN A 20 -15.96 21.47 7.33
N PHE A 21 -15.02 20.85 8.03
CA PHE A 21 -14.68 19.44 7.86
C PHE A 21 -15.75 18.57 8.51
N TYR A 22 -16.22 18.95 9.70
CA TYR A 22 -17.33 18.30 10.38
C TYR A 22 -18.58 18.25 9.47
N ARG A 23 -18.97 19.39 8.86
CA ARG A 23 -20.12 19.43 7.93
C ARG A 23 -19.92 18.52 6.74
N ARG A 24 -18.76 18.58 6.08
CA ARG A 24 -18.46 17.75 4.91
C ARG A 24 -18.53 16.25 5.22
N VAL A 25 -17.98 15.83 6.35
CA VAL A 25 -18.06 14.43 6.82
C VAL A 25 -19.51 14.04 7.07
N LYS A 26 -20.28 14.90 7.74
CA LYS A 26 -21.68 14.64 8.07
C LYS A 26 -22.56 14.53 6.82
N GLU A 27 -22.41 15.44 5.86
CA GLU A 27 -23.13 15.40 4.57
C GLU A 27 -22.78 14.14 3.77
N THR A 28 -21.50 13.76 3.76
CA THR A 28 -21.03 12.54 3.08
C THR A 28 -21.63 11.30 3.73
N ALA A 29 -21.63 11.24 5.07
CA ALA A 29 -22.21 10.15 5.83
C ALA A 29 -23.73 10.02 5.58
N GLN A 30 -24.44 11.15 5.54
CA GLN A 30 -25.87 11.20 5.19
C GLN A 30 -26.14 10.68 3.78
N ARG A 31 -25.38 11.15 2.77
CA ARG A 31 -25.49 10.67 1.39
C ARG A 31 -25.26 9.17 1.28
N GLN A 32 -24.30 8.63 2.03
CA GLN A 32 -23.96 7.21 2.02
C GLN A 32 -24.84 6.37 2.97
N LYS A 33 -25.78 7.00 3.71
CA LYS A 33 -26.61 6.34 4.73
C LYS A 33 -25.80 5.54 5.76
N LYS A 34 -24.62 6.06 6.13
CA LYS A 34 -23.71 5.46 7.12
C LYS A 34 -23.54 6.42 8.31
N PRO A 35 -23.25 5.90 9.53
CA PRO A 35 -22.82 6.75 10.63
C PRO A 35 -21.52 7.48 10.29
N ALA A 36 -21.43 8.76 10.64
CA ALA A 36 -20.24 9.58 10.38
C ALA A 36 -18.98 8.99 11.01
N THR A 37 -19.08 8.43 12.21
CA THR A 37 -17.96 7.74 12.88
C THR A 37 -17.46 6.52 12.11
N LYS A 38 -18.37 5.77 11.48
CA LYS A 38 -18.02 4.62 10.64
C LYS A 38 -17.31 5.07 9.36
N LEU A 39 -17.80 6.12 8.72
CA LEU A 39 -17.17 6.72 7.54
C LEU A 39 -15.74 7.20 7.86
N VAL A 40 -15.56 7.90 8.98
CA VAL A 40 -14.23 8.38 9.41
C VAL A 40 -13.30 7.20 9.68
N LYS A 41 -13.79 6.16 10.35
CA LYS A 41 -13.00 4.95 10.61
C LYS A 41 -12.56 4.28 9.30
N GLU A 42 -13.50 4.03 8.38
CA GLU A 42 -13.20 3.42 7.08
C GLU A 42 -12.20 4.27 6.27
N ALA A 43 -12.35 5.59 6.28
CA ALA A 43 -11.43 6.49 5.60
C ALA A 43 -10.02 6.47 6.19
N LEU A 44 -9.91 6.38 7.52
CA LEU A 44 -8.62 6.31 8.20
C LEU A 44 -7.94 4.95 7.98
N GLU A 45 -8.69 3.85 8.04
CA GLU A 45 -8.18 2.51 7.72
C GLU A 45 -7.62 2.47 6.29
N TYR A 46 -8.39 2.96 5.33
CA TYR A 46 -7.93 3.05 3.93
C TYR A 46 -6.66 3.90 3.78
N TRP A 47 -6.61 5.07 4.44
CA TRP A 47 -5.45 5.95 4.35
C TRP A 47 -4.19 5.31 4.96
N LEU A 48 -4.31 4.60 6.08
CA LEU A 48 -3.19 3.88 6.71
C LEU A 48 -2.69 2.75 5.80
N ASP A 49 -3.59 1.93 5.26
CA ASP A 49 -3.22 0.83 4.36
C ASP A 49 -2.48 1.33 3.11
N GLU A 50 -2.93 2.45 2.53
CA GLU A 50 -2.25 3.04 1.37
C GLU A 50 -0.89 3.63 1.74
N HIS A 51 -0.78 4.25 2.93
CA HIS A 51 0.50 4.78 3.40
C HIS A 51 1.53 3.67 3.67
N ASP A 52 1.09 2.53 4.21
CA ASP A 52 1.96 1.37 4.43
C ASP A 52 2.45 0.78 3.10
N LYS A 53 1.58 0.69 2.08
CA LYS A 53 1.97 0.27 0.73
C LYS A 53 2.98 1.22 0.12
N LEU A 54 2.76 2.54 0.24
CA LEU A 54 3.69 3.54 -0.29
C LEU A 54 5.06 3.41 0.37
N ALA A 55 5.12 3.27 1.70
CA ALA A 55 6.37 3.06 2.42
C ALA A 55 7.10 1.80 1.96
N LEU A 56 6.38 0.69 1.77
CA LEU A 56 6.94 -0.54 1.23
C LEU A 56 7.50 -0.34 -0.19
N HIS A 57 6.76 0.35 -1.05
CA HIS A 57 7.22 0.64 -2.42
C HIS A 57 8.48 1.51 -2.43
N GLU A 58 8.56 2.51 -1.56
CA GLU A 58 9.75 3.35 -1.39
C GLU A 58 10.96 2.53 -0.91
N ASP A 59 10.75 1.59 0.03
CA ASP A 59 11.78 0.69 0.52
C ASP A 59 12.32 -0.23 -0.58
N ILE A 60 11.42 -0.82 -1.38
CA ILE A 60 11.80 -1.66 -2.53
C ILE A 60 12.56 -0.83 -3.56
N ALA A 61 12.07 0.37 -3.90
CA ALA A 61 12.72 1.23 -4.88
C ALA A 61 14.12 1.67 -4.42
N ARG A 62 14.28 1.96 -3.13
CA ARG A 62 15.57 2.28 -2.53
C ARG A 62 16.53 1.11 -2.58
N TYR A 63 16.06 -0.10 -2.24
CA TYR A 63 16.87 -1.31 -2.35
C TYR A 63 17.29 -1.55 -3.81
N ALA A 64 16.34 -1.58 -4.75
CA ALA A 64 16.62 -1.81 -6.16
C ALA A 64 17.62 -0.78 -6.71
N SER A 65 17.48 0.50 -6.35
CA SER A 65 18.41 1.55 -6.77
C SER A 65 19.83 1.35 -6.20
N ALA A 66 19.95 0.82 -4.98
CA ALA A 66 21.23 0.53 -4.36
C ALA A 66 21.90 -0.73 -4.93
N THR A 67 21.09 -1.67 -5.39
CA THR A 67 21.52 -2.99 -5.88
C THR A 67 21.68 -3.04 -7.40
N ALA A 68 21.12 -2.08 -8.15
CA ALA A 68 21.21 -2.00 -9.60
C ALA A 68 22.65 -2.12 -10.11
N GLY A 69 22.85 -2.99 -11.12
CA GLY A 69 24.17 -3.27 -11.70
C GLY A 69 25.11 -4.10 -10.83
N THR A 70 24.67 -4.56 -9.66
CA THR A 70 25.39 -5.56 -8.85
C THR A 70 24.93 -6.98 -9.22
N GLY A 71 25.60 -8.01 -8.69
CA GLY A 71 25.23 -9.40 -8.96
C GLY A 71 23.80 -9.76 -8.54
N ASP A 72 23.23 -9.06 -7.55
CA ASP A 72 21.86 -9.29 -7.08
C ASP A 72 20.79 -8.68 -8.02
N ASP A 73 21.18 -7.83 -8.98
CA ASP A 73 20.32 -7.27 -10.03
C ASP A 73 20.29 -8.13 -11.29
N LEU A 74 21.31 -8.98 -11.48
CA LEU A 74 21.49 -9.81 -12.67
C LEU A 74 20.89 -11.21 -12.45
N ASP A 75 20.00 -11.63 -13.34
CA ASP A 75 19.57 -13.03 -13.43
C ASP A 75 20.29 -13.70 -14.61
N GLU A 76 21.33 -14.49 -14.30
CA GLU A 76 22.18 -15.14 -15.31
C GLU A 76 21.39 -15.98 -16.33
N THR A 77 20.28 -16.60 -15.91
CA THR A 77 19.45 -17.42 -16.80
C THR A 77 18.68 -16.53 -17.77
N LEU A 78 18.15 -15.41 -17.26
CA LEU A 78 17.44 -14.42 -18.07
C LEU A 78 18.37 -13.73 -19.06
N GLU A 79 19.57 -13.33 -18.60
CA GLU A 79 20.58 -12.68 -19.45
C GLU A 79 21.05 -13.62 -20.58
N ALA A 80 21.30 -14.90 -20.26
CA ALA A 80 21.67 -15.90 -21.27
C ALA A 80 20.56 -16.09 -22.32
N ALA A 81 19.31 -16.21 -21.89
CA ALA A 81 18.18 -16.30 -22.81
C ALA A 81 18.02 -15.04 -23.69
N GLY A 82 18.28 -13.86 -23.13
CA GLY A 82 18.30 -12.59 -23.87
C GLY A 82 19.36 -12.59 -24.97
N LEU A 83 20.58 -13.04 -24.68
CA LEU A 83 21.66 -13.17 -25.66
C LEU A 83 21.32 -14.17 -26.77
N GLU A 84 20.71 -15.31 -26.44
CA GLU A 84 20.26 -16.30 -27.43
C GLU A 84 19.21 -15.71 -28.38
N GLN A 85 18.25 -14.95 -27.86
CA GLN A 85 17.23 -14.31 -28.69
C GLN A 85 17.81 -13.23 -29.61
N LEU A 86 18.76 -12.43 -29.13
CA LEU A 86 19.47 -11.45 -29.96
C LEU A 86 20.29 -12.14 -31.05
N ALA A 87 21.02 -13.20 -30.71
CA ALA A 87 21.84 -13.97 -31.66
C ALA A 87 20.99 -14.67 -32.75
N CYS A 88 19.83 -15.22 -32.40
CA CYS A 88 18.89 -15.79 -33.38
C CYS A 88 18.21 -14.72 -34.24
N GLY A 89 17.99 -13.51 -33.71
CA GLY A 89 17.38 -12.39 -34.44
C GLY A 89 18.31 -11.69 -35.43
N GLU A 90 19.62 -11.67 -35.17
CA GLU A 90 20.62 -11.13 -36.11
C GLU A 90 20.83 -12.01 -37.35
N HIS A 91 20.51 -13.30 -37.28
CA HIS A 91 20.63 -14.22 -38.42
C HIS A 91 19.52 -14.06 -39.46
N ASN A 92 18.51 -13.23 -39.20
CA ASN A 92 17.34 -13.03 -40.05
C ASN A 92 17.25 -11.58 -40.60
N ARG A 93 18.36 -10.83 -40.58
CA ARG A 93 18.52 -9.51 -41.20
C ARG A 93 19.52 -9.53 -42.35
#